data_AF-A0A0N7N045-F1
#
_entry.id   AF-A0A0N7N045-F1
#
_cell.length_a   1.000
_cell.length_b   1.000
_cell.length_c   1.000
_cell.angle_alpha   90.00
_cell.angle_beta   90.00
_cell.angle_gamma   90.00
#
_symmetry.space_group_name_H-M   'P 1'
#
loop_
_entity.id
_entity.type
_entity.pdbx_description
1 polymer ?
#
loop_
_entity_poly.entity_id
_entity_poly.type
_entity_poly.pdbx_seq_one_letter_code
_entity_poly.pdbx_strand_id
1 'polypeptide(L)'
;MVFNFSFAQSPEWVNFTAGNYIQALAFEGDYIWVGTEGGGLVKLNMVTGEKVHYNKANSGLPSNWVLAIAIDGQGNKWIGTDWGGLVKFDGLNWTVYNTSNSSLPSDTIFAIAIDSKGSRWIGTSRGLAKFDRVNWTVYNTSNSGLPSNYVYAIAMDG
;
A
#
# COMPACT_ATOMS: atom_id res chain seq x y z
N MET A 1 -12.80 -35.16 21.60
CA MET A 1 -12.29 -34.24 20.56
C MET A 1 -13.42 -33.29 20.24
N VAL A 2 -13.35 -32.05 20.70
CA VAL A 2 -14.41 -31.05 20.51
C VAL A 2 -13.92 -30.10 19.43
N PHE A 3 -14.64 -30.04 18.31
CA PHE A 3 -14.40 -29.05 17.26
C PHE A 3 -15.09 -27.76 17.67
N ASN A 4 -14.32 -26.69 17.92
CA ASN A 4 -14.86 -25.35 18.05
C ASN A 4 -15.01 -24.77 16.65
N PHE A 5 -16.26 -24.55 16.23
CA PHE A 5 -16.56 -23.71 15.08
C PHE A 5 -16.55 -22.25 15.56
N SER A 6 -15.76 -21.39 14.91
CA SER A 6 -15.88 -19.95 15.06
C SER A 6 -17.07 -19.46 14.24
N PHE A 7 -18.13 -19.00 14.89
CA PHE A 7 -19.20 -18.25 14.23
C PHE A 7 -18.70 -16.83 13.95
N ALA A 8 -18.93 -16.32 12.73
CA ALA A 8 -18.84 -14.89 12.48
C ALA A 8 -19.84 -14.18 13.41
N GLN A 9 -19.37 -13.28 14.27
CA GLN A 9 -20.28 -12.45 15.04
C GLN A 9 -21.11 -11.61 14.07
N SER A 10 -22.44 -11.64 14.24
CA SER A 10 -23.49 -10.82 13.60
C SER A 10 -23.06 -10.03 12.34
N PRO A 11 -23.50 -10.41 11.12
CA PRO A 11 -23.17 -9.68 9.91
C PRO A 11 -24.03 -8.41 9.80
N GLU A 12 -23.83 -7.45 10.69
CA GLU A 12 -24.20 -6.08 10.37
C GLU A 12 -23.16 -5.57 9.38
N TRP A 13 -23.59 -5.35 8.13
CA TRP A 13 -22.80 -4.69 7.12
C TRP A 13 -22.62 -3.23 7.52
N VAL A 14 -21.62 -2.96 8.34
CA VAL A 14 -21.25 -1.59 8.70
C VAL A 14 -20.39 -1.02 7.59
N ASN A 15 -20.90 0.01 6.92
CA ASN A 15 -20.15 0.72 5.90
C ASN A 15 -19.18 1.71 6.57
N PHE A 16 -17.88 1.43 6.47
CA PHE A 16 -16.87 2.25 7.14
C PHE A 16 -16.28 3.36 6.26
N THR A 17 -16.53 3.34 4.94
CA THR A 17 -16.03 4.34 4.00
C THR A 17 -17.21 5.05 3.32
N ALA A 18 -17.03 6.29 2.89
CA ALA A 18 -18.11 7.12 2.34
C ALA A 18 -18.55 6.73 0.91
N GLY A 19 -18.65 5.44 0.59
CA GLY A 19 -19.06 4.95 -0.73
C GLY A 19 -17.94 4.89 -1.77
N ASN A 20 -16.68 5.02 -1.36
CA ASN A 20 -15.52 4.91 -2.24
C ASN A 20 -15.05 3.46 -2.38
N TYR A 21 -14.62 3.06 -3.59
CA TYR A 21 -14.07 1.73 -3.84
C TYR A 21 -12.84 1.48 -2.96
N ILE A 22 -12.86 0.40 -2.19
CA ILE A 22 -11.70 -0.04 -1.41
C ILE A 22 -10.77 -0.81 -2.34
N GLN A 23 -9.52 -0.36 -2.45
CA GLN A 23 -8.51 -0.94 -3.35
C GLN A 23 -7.41 -1.68 -2.59
N ALA A 24 -7.13 -1.27 -1.35
CA ALA A 24 -6.06 -1.85 -0.55
C ALA A 24 -6.43 -1.92 0.93
N LEU A 25 -5.94 -2.96 1.61
CA LEU A 25 -6.06 -3.15 3.05
C LEU A 25 -4.70 -3.59 3.62
N ALA A 26 -4.34 -3.07 4.79
CA ALA A 26 -3.20 -3.57 5.56
C ALA A 26 -3.49 -3.52 7.06
N PHE A 27 -3.10 -4.58 7.79
CA PHE A 27 -3.35 -4.71 9.23
C PHE A 27 -2.14 -4.28 10.05
N GLU A 28 -2.39 -3.59 11.16
CA GLU A 28 -1.39 -3.14 12.13
C GLU A 28 -1.98 -3.24 13.55
N GLY A 29 -1.83 -4.39 14.19
CA GLY A 29 -2.47 -4.66 15.49
C GLY A 29 -3.99 -4.52 15.39
N ASP A 30 -4.58 -3.67 16.24
CA ASP A 30 -6.02 -3.37 16.25
C ASP A 30 -6.46 -2.41 15.13
N TYR A 31 -5.53 -1.95 14.28
CA TYR A 31 -5.84 -1.03 13.20
C TYR A 31 -5.85 -1.73 11.84
N ILE A 32 -6.75 -1.25 10.98
CA ILE A 32 -6.72 -1.51 9.55
C ILE A 32 -6.50 -0.19 8.81
N TRP A 33 -5.53 -0.22 7.90
CA TRP A 33 -5.27 0.85 6.94
C TRP A 33 -5.98 0.51 5.64
N VAL A 34 -6.84 1.42 5.19
CA VAL A 34 -7.75 1.24 4.05
C VAL A 34 -7.41 2.25 2.97
N GLY A 35 -6.99 1.76 1.81
CA GLY A 35 -6.77 2.55 0.61
C GLY A 35 -8.06 2.63 -0.19
N THR A 36 -8.44 3.84 -0.57
CA THR A 36 -9.69 4.08 -1.30
C THR A 36 -9.45 4.75 -2.64
N GLU A 37 -10.41 4.58 -3.54
CA GLU A 37 -10.48 5.33 -4.77
C GLU A 37 -11.16 6.69 -4.52
N GLY A 38 -10.37 7.76 -4.44
CA GLY A 38 -10.83 9.15 -4.45
C GLY A 38 -10.96 9.73 -3.04
N GLY A 39 -11.00 8.87 -2.02
CA GLY A 39 -11.05 9.26 -0.61
C GLY A 39 -9.69 9.30 0.10
N GLY A 40 -8.61 8.81 -0.52
CA GLY A 40 -7.30 8.69 0.10
C GLY A 40 -7.18 7.46 1.00
N LEU A 41 -6.53 7.64 2.15
CA LEU A 41 -6.18 6.60 3.12
C LEU A 41 -6.99 6.78 4.40
N VAL A 42 -7.53 5.68 4.94
CA VAL A 42 -8.25 5.67 6.22
C VAL A 42 -7.53 4.75 7.20
N LYS A 43 -7.26 5.23 8.41
CA LYS A 43 -6.87 4.39 9.54
C LYS A 43 -8.13 4.11 10.37
N LEU A 44 -8.52 2.86 10.51
CA LEU A 44 -9.69 2.43 11.27
C LEU A 44 -9.23 1.59 12.46
N ASN A 45 -9.68 1.93 13.67
CA ASN A 45 -9.56 1.08 14.84
C ASN A 45 -10.68 0.02 14.80
N MET A 46 -10.31 -1.26 14.74
CA MET A 46 -11.26 -2.38 14.63
C MET A 46 -12.01 -2.65 15.94
N VAL A 47 -11.50 -2.16 17.08
CA VAL A 47 -12.12 -2.32 18.40
C VAL A 47 -13.09 -1.19 18.70
N THR A 48 -12.68 0.06 18.48
CA THR A 48 -13.49 1.25 18.84
C THR A 48 -14.34 1.78 17.68
N GLY A 49 -14.01 1.42 16.44
CA GLY A 49 -14.63 1.98 15.23
C GLY A 49 -14.16 3.39 14.87
N GLU A 50 -13.24 3.97 15.64
CA GLU A 50 -12.68 5.30 15.37
C GLU A 50 -11.89 5.33 14.06
N LYS A 51 -12.01 6.44 13.33
CA LYS A 51 -11.40 6.62 12.01
C LYS A 51 -10.59 7.90 11.94
N VAL A 52 -9.45 7.81 11.26
CA VAL A 52 -8.67 8.98 10.84
C VAL A 52 -8.54 8.94 9.32
N HIS A 53 -8.84 10.06 8.68
CA HIS A 53 -8.83 10.19 7.22
C HIS A 53 -7.67 11.05 6.75
N TYR A 54 -6.88 10.53 5.81
CA TYR A 54 -5.76 11.21 5.16
C TYR A 54 -6.01 11.32 3.66
N ASN A 55 -5.96 12.53 3.13
CA ASN A 55 -6.11 12.83 1.72
C ASN A 55 -5.13 13.94 1.31
N LYS A 56 -5.11 14.27 0.02
CA LYS A 56 -4.21 15.28 -0.55
C LYS A 56 -4.37 16.68 0.06
N ALA A 57 -5.55 17.01 0.58
CA ALA A 57 -5.81 18.33 1.14
C ALA A 57 -5.38 18.47 2.60
N ASN A 58 -5.24 17.36 3.35
CA ASN A 58 -4.99 17.38 4.79
C ASN A 58 -3.75 16.60 5.24
N SER A 59 -2.97 16.05 4.30
CA SER A 59 -1.82 15.20 4.60
C SER A 59 -0.74 15.33 3.52
N GLY A 60 0.39 14.62 3.69
CA GLY A 60 1.44 14.54 2.68
C GLY A 60 1.15 13.56 1.54
N LEU A 61 -0.07 13.05 1.42
CA LEU A 61 -0.47 12.14 0.35
C LEU A 61 -0.58 12.89 -0.99
N PRO A 62 0.13 12.49 -2.06
CA PRO A 62 0.15 13.22 -3.32
C PRO A 62 -1.11 13.00 -4.19
N SER A 63 -1.86 11.92 -3.94
CA SER A 63 -3.02 11.48 -4.70
C SER A 63 -4.06 10.82 -3.79
N ASN A 64 -5.35 11.06 -4.08
CA ASN A 64 -6.45 10.44 -3.33
C ASN A 64 -6.80 9.02 -3.82
N TRP A 65 -6.11 8.53 -4.85
CA TRP A 65 -6.24 7.16 -5.35
C TRP A 65 -5.14 6.31 -4.73
N VAL A 66 -5.47 5.60 -3.65
CA VAL A 66 -4.56 4.69 -2.97
C VAL A 66 -4.81 3.27 -3.47
N LEU A 67 -3.83 2.70 -4.15
CA LEU A 67 -3.93 1.41 -4.86
C LEU A 67 -3.27 0.24 -4.12
N ALA A 68 -2.26 0.53 -3.29
CA ALA A 68 -1.54 -0.51 -2.56
C ALA A 68 -1.11 0.00 -1.19
N ILE A 69 -1.08 -0.89 -0.19
CA ILE A 69 -0.56 -0.61 1.14
C ILE A 69 0.24 -1.82 1.61
N ALA A 70 1.46 -1.59 2.09
CA ALA A 70 2.25 -2.56 2.82
C ALA A 70 2.82 -1.92 4.08
N ILE A 71 2.96 -2.70 5.15
CA ILE A 71 3.49 -2.20 6.44
C ILE A 71 4.80 -2.92 6.70
N ASP A 72 5.88 -2.16 6.92
CA ASP A 72 7.17 -2.75 7.26
C ASP A 72 7.28 -3.08 8.75
N GLY A 73 8.28 -3.90 9.12
CA GLY A 73 8.48 -4.33 10.51
C GLY A 73 8.80 -3.20 11.51
N GLN A 74 8.92 -1.95 11.06
CA GLN A 74 9.05 -0.76 11.92
C GLN A 74 7.74 0.04 12.01
N GLY A 75 6.63 -0.46 11.46
CA GLY A 75 5.34 0.24 11.44
C GLY A 75 5.26 1.36 10.40
N ASN A 76 6.19 1.42 9.44
CA ASN A 76 6.06 2.39 8.34
C ASN A 76 5.04 1.88 7.32
N LYS A 77 4.11 2.75 6.93
CA LYS A 77 3.12 2.49 5.89
C LYS A 77 3.74 2.87 4.56
N TRP A 78 3.89 1.88 3.69
CA TRP A 78 4.28 2.04 2.28
C TRP A 78 3.01 2.03 1.44
N ILE A 79 2.71 3.17 0.83
CA ILE A 79 1.43 3.45 0.19
C ILE A 79 1.70 3.71 -1.29
N GLY A 80 1.11 2.88 -2.15
CA GLY A 80 1.14 3.05 -3.60
C GLY A 80 -0.05 3.89 -4.04
N THR A 81 0.21 4.91 -4.85
CA THR A 81 -0.85 5.79 -5.35
C THR A 81 -0.92 5.78 -6.86
N ASP A 82 -2.06 6.20 -7.41
CA ASP A 82 -2.16 6.48 -8.84
C ASP A 82 -1.62 7.89 -9.14
N TRP A 83 -0.70 8.00 -10.10
CA TRP A 83 0.02 9.21 -10.54
C TRP A 83 0.79 9.99 -9.45
N GLY A 84 0.85 9.50 -8.21
CA GLY A 84 1.52 10.18 -7.11
C GLY A 84 2.82 9.50 -6.64
N GLY A 85 3.10 8.31 -7.14
CA GLY A 85 4.26 7.50 -6.75
C GLY A 85 4.05 6.72 -5.46
N LEU A 86 5.19 6.33 -4.87
CA LEU A 86 5.28 5.56 -3.63
C LEU A 86 5.43 6.53 -2.45
N VAL A 87 4.65 6.31 -1.40
CA VAL A 87 4.65 7.17 -0.21
C VAL A 87 5.01 6.34 1.02
N LYS A 88 5.92 6.85 1.84
CA LYS A 88 6.21 6.31 3.17
C LYS A 88 5.58 7.21 4.22
N PHE A 89 4.79 6.63 5.13
CA PHE A 89 4.26 7.30 6.31
C PHE A 89 4.73 6.61 7.59
N ASP A 90 5.57 7.30 8.37
CA ASP A 90 6.16 6.76 9.62
C ASP A 90 5.26 6.94 10.86
N GLY A 91 4.07 7.55 10.69
CA GLY A 91 3.17 7.92 11.79
C GLY A 91 3.16 9.42 12.10
N LEU A 92 4.19 10.15 11.65
CA LEU A 92 4.34 11.59 11.80
C LEU A 92 4.62 12.27 10.46
N ASN A 93 5.61 11.78 9.71
CA ASN A 93 6.11 12.36 8.48
C ASN A 93 5.72 11.54 7.25
N TRP A 94 5.54 12.27 6.16
CA TRP A 94 5.28 11.72 4.83
C TRP A 94 6.51 11.92 3.95
N THR A 95 6.96 10.85 3.29
CA THR A 95 8.04 10.92 2.30
C THR A 95 7.52 10.39 0.98
N VAL A 96 7.65 11.16 -0.09
CA VAL A 96 7.15 10.80 -1.44
C VAL A 96 8.33 10.45 -2.34
N TYR A 97 8.23 9.31 -3.01
CA TYR A 97 9.14 8.83 -4.05
C TYR A 97 8.36 8.75 -5.37
N ASN A 98 8.82 9.49 -6.36
CA ASN A 98 8.24 9.54 -7.70
C ASN A 98 9.36 9.58 -8.76
N THR A 99 8.99 9.55 -10.03
CA THR A 99 9.91 9.55 -11.18
C THR A 99 10.84 10.75 -11.23
N SER A 100 10.51 11.87 -10.57
CA SER A 100 11.33 13.08 -10.54
C SER A 100 12.42 13.09 -9.45
N ASN A 101 12.26 12.29 -8.40
CA ASN A 101 13.16 12.31 -7.23
C ASN A 101 13.71 10.93 -6.85
N SER A 102 13.39 9.90 -7.61
CA SER A 102 13.82 8.53 -7.39
C SER A 102 13.96 7.79 -8.72
N SER A 103 14.50 6.57 -8.70
CA SER A 103 14.56 5.72 -9.89
C SER A 103 13.29 4.90 -10.10
N LEU A 104 12.17 5.30 -9.51
CA LEU A 104 10.90 4.63 -9.73
C LEU A 104 10.52 4.73 -11.22
N PRO A 105 10.14 3.62 -11.90
CA PRO A 105 9.91 3.63 -13.33
C PRO A 105 8.57 4.28 -13.75
N SER A 106 7.62 4.41 -12.82
CA SER A 106 6.32 5.05 -13.05
C SER A 106 5.73 5.55 -11.73
N ASP A 107 4.91 6.60 -11.80
CA ASP A 107 4.20 7.18 -10.65
C ASP A 107 2.86 6.50 -10.34
N THR A 108 2.45 5.51 -11.14
CA THR A 108 1.31 4.63 -10.83
C THR A 108 1.83 3.33 -10.21
N ILE A 109 1.48 3.11 -8.94
CA ILE A 109 1.97 1.98 -8.13
C ILE A 109 0.82 1.01 -7.86
N PHE A 110 0.90 -0.20 -8.41
CA PHE A 110 -0.15 -1.21 -8.28
C PHE A 110 0.07 -2.16 -7.12
N ALA A 111 1.32 -2.47 -6.78
CA ALA A 111 1.63 -3.47 -5.78
C ALA A 111 2.86 -3.08 -4.98
N ILE A 112 2.85 -3.45 -3.70
CA ILE A 112 4.00 -3.32 -2.81
C ILE A 112 4.12 -4.61 -2.01
N ALA A 113 5.31 -5.20 -2.02
CA ALA A 113 5.66 -6.31 -1.15
C ALA A 113 6.99 -6.00 -0.46
N ILE A 114 7.16 -6.49 0.77
CA ILE A 114 8.37 -6.27 1.56
C ILE A 114 9.02 -7.62 1.82
N ASP A 115 10.26 -7.78 1.37
CA ASP A 115 11.00 -9.03 1.59
C ASP A 115 11.56 -9.14 3.02
N SER A 116 12.04 -10.33 3.39
CA SER A 116 12.62 -10.60 4.71
C SER A 116 13.87 -9.77 5.04
N LYS A 117 14.51 -9.19 4.02
CA LYS A 117 15.64 -8.26 4.17
C LYS A 117 15.18 -6.81 4.33
N GLY A 118 13.87 -6.56 4.28
CA GLY A 118 13.27 -5.24 4.41
C GLY A 118 13.33 -4.40 3.13
N SER A 119 13.62 -5.00 1.98
CA SER A 119 13.53 -4.34 0.68
C SER A 119 12.08 -4.24 0.24
N ARG A 120 11.73 -3.11 -0.38
CA ARG A 120 10.40 -2.89 -0.94
C ARG A 120 10.48 -3.26 -2.40
N TRP A 121 9.63 -4.17 -2.81
CA TRP A 121 9.38 -4.52 -4.20
C TRP A 121 8.10 -3.82 -4.63
N ILE A 122 8.21 -2.99 -5.66
CA ILE A 122 7.18 -2.03 -6.07
C ILE A 122 6.79 -2.31 -7.50
N GLY A 123 5.57 -2.80 -7.69
CA GLY A 123 4.99 -3.09 -8.98
C GLY A 123 4.35 -1.83 -9.55
N THR A 124 4.74 -1.46 -10.77
CA THR A 124 4.30 -0.22 -11.42
C THR A 124 3.73 -0.50 -12.81
N SER A 125 3.24 0.54 -13.49
CA SER A 125 2.84 0.45 -14.91
C SER A 125 4.00 0.41 -15.91
N ARG A 126 5.26 0.59 -15.47
CA ARG A 126 6.45 0.63 -16.34
C ARG A 126 7.61 -0.27 -15.88
N GLY A 127 7.32 -1.24 -15.02
CA GLY A 127 8.28 -2.24 -14.54
C GLY A 127 8.18 -2.47 -13.04
N LEU A 128 9.13 -3.24 -12.54
CA LEU A 128 9.32 -3.56 -11.13
C LEU A 128 10.48 -2.72 -10.59
N ALA A 129 10.29 -2.05 -9.46
CA ALA A 129 11.38 -1.42 -8.71
C ALA A 129 11.66 -2.19 -7.43
N LYS A 130 12.93 -2.27 -7.03
CA LYS A 130 13.37 -2.71 -5.72
C LYS A 130 14.05 -1.54 -5.01
N PHE A 131 13.64 -1.26 -3.78
CA PHE A 131 14.25 -0.25 -2.92
C PHE A 131 14.76 -0.86 -1.62
N ASP A 132 16.07 -0.87 -1.42
CA ASP A 132 16.74 -1.47 -0.25
C ASP A 132 16.89 -0.49 0.95
N ARG A 133 16.22 0.67 0.90
CA ARG A 133 16.31 1.86 1.79
C ARG A 133 17.39 2.86 1.40
N VAL A 134 18.33 2.48 0.52
CA VAL A 134 19.41 3.35 0.05
C VAL A 134 19.38 3.46 -1.47
N ASN A 135 19.39 2.31 -2.14
CA ASN A 135 19.50 2.17 -3.58
C ASN A 135 18.20 1.68 -4.20
N TRP A 136 18.02 2.10 -5.45
CA TRP A 136 16.96 1.63 -6.32
C TRP A 136 17.53 0.70 -7.39
N THR A 137 16.82 -0.37 -7.69
CA THR A 137 17.09 -1.24 -8.85
C THR A 137 15.81 -1.43 -9.63
N VAL A 138 15.87 -1.29 -10.96
CA VAL A 138 14.69 -1.33 -11.84
C VAL A 138 14.80 -2.49 -12.81
N TYR A 139 13.71 -3.24 -12.93
CA TYR A 139 13.55 -4.35 -13.85
C TYR A 139 12.38 -4.07 -14.79
N ASN A 140 12.59 -4.26 -16.09
CA ASN A 140 11.59 -4.12 -17.13
C ASN A 140 11.86 -5.16 -18.24
N THR A 141 11.01 -5.17 -19.26
CA THR A 141 11.11 -6.08 -20.42
C THR A 141 12.42 -5.98 -21.20
N SER A 142 13.18 -4.88 -21.11
CA SER A 142 14.43 -4.72 -21.88
C SER A 142 15.68 -5.14 -21.10
N ASN A 143 15.62 -5.22 -19.77
CA ASN A 143 16.79 -5.53 -18.93
C ASN A 143 16.58 -6.74 -18.01
N SER A 144 15.45 -7.45 -18.15
CA SER A 144 15.10 -8.60 -17.33
C SER A 144 14.27 -9.61 -18.12
N GLY A 145 13.96 -10.75 -17.51
CA GLY A 145 13.06 -11.76 -18.07
C GLY A 145 11.57 -11.47 -17.89
N LEU A 146 11.19 -10.25 -17.44
CA LEU A 146 9.79 -9.89 -17.28
C LEU A 146 9.06 -9.88 -18.64
N PRO A 147 7.91 -10.56 -18.77
CA PRO A 147 7.14 -10.57 -20.03
C PRO A 147 6.30 -9.30 -20.24
N SER A 148 6.11 -8.48 -19.19
CA SER A 148 5.34 -7.24 -19.24
C SER A 148 5.91 -6.21 -18.27
N ASN A 149 5.73 -4.93 -18.60
CA ASN A 149 6.06 -3.82 -17.72
C ASN A 149 4.92 -3.48 -16.74
N TYR A 150 3.73 -4.06 -16.90
CA TYR A 150 2.63 -3.89 -15.95
C TYR A 150 2.74 -4.94 -14.86
N VAL A 151 3.13 -4.51 -13.66
CA VAL A 151 3.32 -5.38 -12.50
C VAL A 151 2.19 -5.13 -11.50
N TYR A 152 1.08 -5.84 -11.68
CA TYR A 152 -0.16 -5.62 -10.91
C TYR A 152 -0.16 -6.22 -9.51
N ALA A 153 0.61 -7.28 -9.29
CA ALA A 153 0.67 -7.98 -8.01
C ALA A 153 2.08 -8.50 -7.77
N ILE A 154 2.48 -8.55 -6.50
CA ILE A 154 3.74 -9.14 -6.07
C ILE A 154 3.43 -10.00 -4.85
N ALA A 155 3.88 -11.24 -4.88
CA ALA A 155 3.87 -12.15 -3.74
C ALA A 155 5.30 -12.63 -3.48
N MET A 156 5.62 -12.87 -2.21
CA MET A 156 6.88 -13.48 -1.80
C MET A 156 6.61 -14.94 -1.46
N ASP A 157 7.44 -15.85 -1.99
CA ASP A 157 7.53 -17.20 -1.48
C ASP A 157 8.34 -17.20 -0.17
N GLY A 158 7.93 -18.05 0.77
CA GLY A 158 8.56 -18.21 2.09
C GLY A 158 9.62 -19.28 2.11
#